data_AF-A0A3B0LX38-F1
#
_entry.id   AF-A0A3B0LX38-F1
#
_cell.length_a   1.000
_cell.length_b   1.000
_cell.length_c   1.000
_cell.angle_alpha   90.00
_cell.angle_beta   90.00
_cell.angle_gamma   90.00
#
_symmetry.space_group_name_H-M   'P 1'
#
loop_
_entity.id
_entity.type
_entity.pdbx_description
1 polymer ?
#
loop_
_entity_poly.entity_id
_entity_poly.type
_entity_poly.pdbx_seq_one_letter_code
_entity_poly.pdbx_strand_id
1 'polypeptide(L)' 'MGLNTVISSSLESSFGLTQLARIASWLTPETVPGLDTLSLFQTQLVRQWPESSLPLIGLNELELIWQNE' A
#
# COMPACT_ATOMS: atom_id res chain seq x y z
N MET A 1 -2.34 5.23 29.68
CA MET A 1 -2.41 5.21 28.20
C MET A 1 -3.63 4.39 27.81
N GLY A 2 -4.43 4.84 26.83
CA GLY A 2 -5.74 4.25 26.47
C GLY A 2 -6.29 4.85 25.18
N LEU A 3 -5.40 5.17 24.23
CA LEU A 3 -5.76 5.75 22.94
C LEU A 3 -5.71 4.66 21.87
N ASN A 4 -6.73 4.64 21.02
CA ASN A 4 -6.73 3.80 19.83
C ASN A 4 -5.86 4.43 18.75
N THR A 5 -4.95 3.65 18.18
CA THR A 5 -4.03 4.09 17.12
C THR A 5 -4.45 3.43 15.82
N VAL A 6 -4.65 4.22 14.77
CA VAL A 6 -5.03 3.73 13.45
C VAL A 6 -3.89 4.03 12.48
N ILE A 7 -3.37 2.99 11.83
CA ILE A 7 -2.52 3.16 10.64
C ILE A 7 -3.44 3.54 9.48
N SER A 8 -3.16 4.69 8.85
CA SER A 8 -4.00 5.27 7.81
C SER A 8 -3.21 5.46 6.52
N SER A 9 -3.90 5.27 5.40
CA SER A 9 -3.42 5.62 4.06
C SER A 9 -3.34 7.14 3.89
N SER A 10 -2.36 7.59 3.12
CA SER A 10 -2.22 8.94 2.56
C SER A 10 -2.30 8.92 1.03
N LEU A 11 -3.06 7.96 0.47
CA LEU A 11 -3.15 7.68 -0.97
C LEU A 11 -1.85 7.08 -1.55
N GLU A 12 -1.19 6.19 -0.82
CA GLU A 12 -0.08 5.42 -1.37
C GLU A 12 -0.53 4.47 -2.50
N SER A 13 0.41 4.10 -3.36
CA SER A 13 0.19 3.02 -4.32
C SER A 13 -0.01 1.67 -3.63
N SER A 14 -0.46 0.65 -4.37
CA SER A 14 -0.63 -0.71 -3.84
C SER A 14 0.63 -1.25 -3.14
N PHE A 15 1.84 -0.89 -3.61
CA PHE A 15 3.08 -1.23 -2.93
C PHE A 15 3.14 -0.67 -1.51
N GLY A 16 2.87 0.62 -1.33
CA GLY A 16 2.84 1.27 -0.02
C GLY A 16 1.70 0.76 0.86
N LEU A 17 0.49 0.58 0.29
CA LEU A 17 -0.66 0.05 1.01
C LEU A 17 -0.38 -1.34 1.61
N THR A 18 0.27 -2.24 0.87
CA THR A 18 0.64 -3.56 1.40
C THR A 18 1.68 -3.48 2.54
N GLN A 19 2.55 -2.46 2.53
CA GLN A 19 3.47 -2.21 3.65
C GLN A 19 2.71 -1.69 4.86
N LEU A 20 1.79 -0.74 4.69
CA LEU A 20 0.92 -0.24 5.75
C LEU A 20 0.06 -1.35 6.36
N ALA A 21 -0.49 -2.26 5.54
CA ALA A 21 -1.24 -3.42 6.03
C ALA A 21 -0.38 -4.32 6.93
N ARG A 22 0.89 -4.56 6.55
CA ARG A 22 1.84 -5.32 7.38
C ARG A 22 2.22 -4.57 8.66
N ILE A 23 2.39 -3.25 8.60
CA ILE A 23 2.67 -2.41 9.77
C ILE A 23 1.48 -2.42 10.73
N ALA A 24 0.26 -2.29 10.22
CA ALA A 24 -0.97 -2.36 11.01
C ALA A 24 -1.10 -3.72 11.70
N SER A 25 -0.89 -4.81 10.96
CA SER A 25 -0.89 -6.16 11.53
C SER A 25 0.19 -6.37 12.60
N TRP A 26 1.32 -5.66 12.52
CA TRP A 26 2.41 -5.76 13.49
C TRP A 26 2.17 -4.90 14.73
N LEU A 27 1.86 -3.61 14.54
CA LEU A 27 1.86 -2.61 15.60
C LEU A 27 0.48 -2.33 16.19
N THR A 28 -0.58 -2.58 15.43
CA THR A 28 -1.97 -2.32 15.82
C THR A 28 -2.88 -3.51 15.48
N PRO A 29 -2.56 -4.75 15.93
CA PRO A 29 -3.26 -5.96 15.49
C PRO A 29 -4.76 -5.98 15.84
N GLU A 30 -5.14 -5.33 16.94
CA GLU A 30 -6.52 -5.22 17.40
C GLU A 30 -7.28 -4.04 16.77
N THR A 31 -6.66 -3.32 15.82
CA THR A 31 -7.27 -2.14 15.18
C THR A 31 -7.26 -2.29 13.66
N VAL A 32 -8.46 -2.23 13.07
CA VAL A 32 -8.63 -2.21 11.62
C VAL A 32 -7.98 -0.94 11.06
N PRO A 33 -7.07 -1.03 10.07
CA PRO A 33 -6.39 0.13 9.51
C PRO A 33 -7.26 0.85 8.47
N GLY A 34 -7.04 2.15 8.30
CA GLY A 34 -7.73 3.00 7.33
C GLY A 34 -7.05 2.96 5.95
N LEU A 35 -7.14 1.83 5.24
CA LEU A 35 -6.40 1.61 3.97
C LEU A 35 -7.28 1.53 2.71
N ASP A 36 -8.58 1.79 2.82
CA ASP A 36 -9.55 1.68 1.72
C ASP A 36 -9.47 2.86 0.72
N THR A 37 -8.32 3.02 0.09
CA THR A 37 -8.05 4.10 -0.88
C THR A 37 -7.63 3.59 -2.25
N LEU A 38 -7.40 2.28 -2.40
CA LEU A 38 -6.92 1.70 -3.65
C LEU A 38 -7.92 1.92 -4.80
N SER A 39 -9.22 1.90 -4.52
CA SER A 39 -10.30 2.11 -5.49
C SER A 39 -10.31 3.50 -6.14
N LEU A 40 -9.56 4.46 -5.58
CA LEU A 40 -9.39 5.80 -6.15
C LEU A 40 -8.38 5.84 -7.31
N PHE A 41 -7.60 4.77 -7.49
CA PHE A 41 -6.59 4.64 -8.54
C PHE A 41 -7.09 3.77 -9.70
N GLN A 42 -6.40 3.87 -10.83
CA GLN A 42 -6.67 3.08 -12.03
C GLN A 42 -5.77 1.85 -12.16
N THR A 43 -4.61 1.84 -11.49
CA THR A 43 -3.62 0.77 -11.58
C THR A 43 -2.92 0.55 -10.24
N GLN A 44 -2.30 -0.61 -10.12
CA GLN A 44 -1.43 -1.03 -9.02
C GLN A 44 0.03 -0.93 -9.49
N LEU A 45 0.96 -0.69 -8.57
CA LEU A 45 2.39 -0.63 -8.88
C LEU A 45 3.14 -1.67 -8.06
N VAL A 46 4.02 -2.43 -8.71
CA VAL A 46 5.05 -3.34 -8.16
C VAL A 46 4.51 -4.54 -7.36
N ARG A 47 3.57 -4.33 -6.43
CA ARG A 47 2.94 -5.37 -5.63
C ARG A 47 1.44 -5.19 -5.63
N GLN A 48 0.74 -6.28 -5.91
CA GLN A 48 -0.72 -6.34 -5.89
C GLN A 48 -1.25 -6.29 -4.44
N TRP A 49 -2.33 -5.53 -4.25
CA TRP A 49 -3.23 -5.67 -3.11
C TRP A 49 -4.10 -6.91 -3.30
N PRO A 50 -4.22 -7.79 -2.28
CA PRO A 50 -4.94 -9.07 -2.41
C PRO A 50 -6.32 -8.91 -3.05
N GLU A 51 -6.65 -9.80 -3.99
CA GLU A 51 -7.94 -9.84 -4.70
C GLU A 51 -8.31 -8.57 -5.49
N SER A 52 -7.43 -7.57 -5.61
CA SER A 52 -7.69 -6.39 -6.45
C SER A 52 -7.62 -6.76 -7.93
N SER A 53 -8.65 -6.36 -8.68
CA SER A 53 -8.76 -6.55 -10.13
C SER A 53 -8.11 -5.44 -10.95
N LEU A 54 -7.57 -4.40 -10.30
CA LEU A 54 -6.88 -3.31 -11.00
C LEU A 54 -5.61 -3.84 -11.70
N PRO A 55 -5.28 -3.37 -12.92
CA PRO A 55 -4.06 -3.77 -13.61
C PRO A 55 -2.81 -3.50 -12.76
N LEU A 56 -1.84 -4.42 -12.78
CA LEU A 56 -0.56 -4.28 -12.07
C LEU A 56 0.55 -3.89 -13.05
N ILE A 57 1.19 -2.75 -12.81
CA ILE A 57 2.41 -2.31 -13.50
C ILE A 57 3.61 -2.82 -12.71
N GLY A 58 4.47 -3.61 -13.35
CA GLY A 58 5.70 -4.15 -12.77
C GLY A 58 6.80 -3.08 -12.60
N LEU A 59 7.79 -3.38 -11.75
CA LEU A 59 8.92 -2.46 -11.51
C LEU A 59 9.68 -2.10 -12.80
N ASN A 60 9.88 -3.07 -13.69
CA ASN A 60 10.62 -2.88 -14.95
C ASN A 60 9.84 -2.08 -16.00
N GLU A 61 8.55 -1.80 -15.76
CA GLU A 61 7.70 -0.99 -16.64
C GLU A 61 7.65 0.48 -16.20
N LEU A 62 8.23 0.81 -15.05
CA LEU A 62 8.33 2.18 -14.54
C LEU A 62 9.51 2.92 -15.17
N GLU A 63 9.40 4.24 -15.26
CA GLU A 63 10.48 5.11 -15.72
C GLU A 63 11.69 5.00 -14.77
N LEU A 64 12.82 4.55 -15.31
CA LEU A 64 14.09 4.57 -14.60
C LEU A 64 14.63 6.01 -14.59
N ILE A 65 14.48 6.68 -13.46
CA ILE A 65 14.97 8.06 -13.29
C ILE A 65 16.46 8.14 -12.96
N TRP A 66 17.06 7.07 -12.41
CA TRP A 66 18.47 7.03 -12.01
C TRP A 66 18.99 5.60 -11.84
N GLN A 67 20.23 5.36 -12.29
CA GLN A 67 21.02 4.16 -12.03
C GLN A 67 22.50 4.53 -11.97
N ASN A 68 23.26 3.88 -11.08
CA ASN A 68 24.71 3.94 -11.05
C ASN A 68 25.28 2.55 -11.35
N GLU A 69 26.43 2.51 -12.02
CA GLU A 69 27.19 1.27 -12.31
C GLU A 69 27.95 0.74 -11.07
#